data_AF-A0A7W8A2X0-F1
#
_entry.id   AF-A0A7W8A2X0-F1
#
_cell.length_a   1.000
_cell.length_b   1.000
_cell.length_c   1.000
_cell.angle_alpha   90.00
_cell.angle_beta   90.00
_cell.angle_gamma   90.00
#
_symmetry.space_group_name_H-M   'P 1'
#
loop_
_entity.id
_entity.type
_entity.pdbx_description
1 polymer ?
#
loop_
_entity_poly.entity_id
_entity_poly.type
_entity_poly.pdbx_seq_one_letter_code
_entity_poly.pdbx_strand_id
1 'polypeptide(L)'
;MGLDRLTFQPYSADGAHSAVRAKLQAQPGVDFWPHETFAQLRTKGDIEDCFAEHYQDAHLPTLTADFRANPVGHLVTMRCAPWHARVGDSTVGLIGDAAHAIVPFYGRGANCGFEDCVELDRCLDETGDDFPAALARFERRRTDTDVIARLALDNFVEMRDKVGSKTFLAGKRLEHALERALPGRYVSRYELVSFSTTPYSQVERRVARQRGLAAAAGVGAAALAALLVRRLRSG
;
A
#
# COMPACT_ATOMS: atom_id res chain seq x y z
N MET A 1 16.93 -5.79 -20.71
CA MET A 1 16.86 -6.27 -19.32
C MET A 1 15.49 -6.91 -19.19
N GLY A 2 15.42 -8.23 -19.37
CA GLY A 2 14.20 -8.97 -19.68
C GLY A 2 13.26 -9.10 -18.49
N LEU A 3 11.97 -8.87 -18.74
CA LEU A 3 10.86 -9.11 -17.82
C LEU A 3 10.36 -10.56 -18.01
N ASP A 4 11.25 -11.54 -18.06
CA ASP A 4 10.93 -12.91 -18.53
C ASP A 4 10.49 -13.85 -17.40
N ARG A 5 9.96 -13.33 -16.28
CA ARG A 5 9.38 -14.18 -15.21
C ARG A 5 8.17 -13.52 -14.59
N LEU A 6 6.99 -13.97 -15.01
CA LEU A 6 5.76 -13.74 -14.26
C LEU A 6 5.80 -14.59 -13.00
N THR A 7 5.80 -13.92 -11.84
CA THR A 7 5.62 -14.59 -10.55
C THR A 7 4.16 -14.42 -10.14
N PHE A 8 3.46 -15.53 -9.94
CA PHE A 8 2.08 -15.51 -9.47
C PHE A 8 2.03 -15.53 -7.95
N GLN A 9 1.25 -14.62 -7.36
CA GLN A 9 1.22 -14.42 -5.91
C GLN A 9 -0.20 -14.62 -5.36
N PRO A 10 -0.45 -15.64 -4.53
CA PRO A 10 -1.71 -15.83 -3.85
C PRO A 10 -1.75 -14.93 -2.61
N TYR A 11 -2.96 -14.54 -2.24
CA TYR A 11 -3.22 -13.80 -1.02
C TYR A 11 -3.84 -14.75 0.03
N SER A 12 -3.25 -14.83 1.23
CA SER A 12 -3.88 -15.48 2.40
C SER A 12 -4.30 -14.41 3.41
N ALA A 13 -5.60 -14.37 3.72
CA ALA A 13 -6.17 -13.52 4.76
C ALA A 13 -6.48 -14.34 6.01
N ASP A 14 -5.47 -14.91 6.65
CA ASP A 14 -5.65 -15.52 7.96
C ASP A 14 -5.45 -14.46 9.05
N GLY A 15 -6.58 -13.85 9.47
CA GLY A 15 -6.63 -12.85 10.54
C GLY A 15 -7.72 -11.80 10.33
N ALA A 16 -8.94 -12.14 10.75
CA ALA A 16 -10.18 -11.36 10.74
C ALA A 16 -10.89 -11.14 9.38
N HIS A 17 -12.21 -11.38 9.40
CA HIS A 17 -13.25 -11.05 8.41
C HIS A 17 -13.70 -12.17 7.45
N SER A 18 -14.50 -13.09 7.99
CA SER A 18 -15.31 -14.09 7.25
C SER A 18 -16.28 -13.47 6.21
N ALA A 19 -16.66 -12.20 6.35
CA ALA A 19 -17.47 -11.47 5.37
C ALA A 19 -16.71 -11.09 4.09
N VAL A 20 -15.37 -11.06 4.12
CA VAL A 20 -14.51 -10.79 2.96
C VAL A 20 -14.48 -12.01 2.04
N ARG A 21 -14.54 -13.23 2.60
CA ARG A 21 -14.39 -14.49 1.86
C ARG A 21 -15.44 -14.71 0.77
N ALA A 22 -16.67 -14.28 1.00
CA ALA A 22 -17.78 -14.46 0.06
C ALA A 22 -17.79 -13.43 -1.10
N LYS A 23 -17.02 -12.34 -1.01
CA LYS A 23 -16.95 -11.29 -2.03
C LYS A 23 -15.69 -11.38 -2.92
N LEU A 24 -14.85 -12.41 -2.72
CA LEU A 24 -13.54 -12.60 -3.38
C LEU A 24 -13.60 -12.99 -4.86
N GLN A 25 -14.77 -13.37 -5.41
CA GLN A 25 -14.84 -14.16 -6.65
C GLN A 25 -14.97 -13.39 -7.97
N ALA A 26 -15.01 -12.05 -8.00
CA ALA A 26 -15.33 -11.38 -9.26
C ALA A 26 -14.81 -9.95 -9.35
N GLN A 27 -13.57 -9.70 -9.83
CA GLN A 27 -13.21 -8.53 -10.67
C GLN A 27 -11.95 -8.83 -11.53
N PRO A 28 -11.94 -8.44 -12.82
CA PRO A 28 -10.78 -8.57 -13.72
C PRO A 28 -9.72 -7.47 -13.46
N GLY A 29 -8.44 -7.79 -13.69
CA GLY A 29 -7.35 -6.80 -13.79
C GLY A 29 -6.35 -6.75 -12.63
N VAL A 30 -6.31 -7.76 -11.75
CA VAL A 30 -5.31 -7.82 -10.67
C VAL A 30 -4.77 -9.26 -10.54
N ASP A 31 -3.46 -9.45 -10.74
CA ASP A 31 -2.72 -10.74 -10.66
C ASP A 31 -2.58 -11.29 -9.22
N PHE A 32 -3.60 -11.11 -8.39
CA PHE A 32 -3.65 -11.58 -7.02
C PHE A 32 -4.94 -12.35 -6.80
N TRP A 33 -4.92 -13.62 -7.17
CA TRP A 33 -6.05 -14.52 -6.98
C TRP A 33 -6.01 -15.24 -5.62
N PRO A 34 -7.18 -15.67 -5.10
CA PRO A 34 -7.22 -16.60 -3.99
C PRO A 34 -6.43 -17.87 -4.30
N HIS A 35 -5.86 -18.49 -3.27
CA HIS A 35 -5.10 -19.73 -3.42
C HIS A 35 -5.96 -20.85 -4.05
N GLU A 36 -7.25 -20.87 -3.77
CA GLU A 36 -8.20 -21.83 -4.33
C GLU A 36 -8.34 -21.71 -5.86
N THR A 37 -8.21 -20.50 -6.41
CA THR A 37 -8.25 -20.27 -7.86
C THR A 37 -7.01 -20.87 -8.52
N PHE A 38 -5.82 -20.65 -7.96
CA PHE A 38 -4.59 -21.28 -8.46
C PHE A 38 -4.63 -22.82 -8.40
N ALA A 39 -5.25 -23.38 -7.35
CA ALA A 39 -5.39 -24.83 -7.19
C ALA A 39 -6.28 -25.52 -8.25
N GLN A 40 -7.12 -24.73 -8.95
CA GLN A 40 -8.00 -25.20 -10.03
C GLN A 40 -7.31 -25.20 -11.40
N LEU A 41 -6.24 -24.41 -11.58
CA LEU A 41 -5.51 -24.27 -12.85
C LEU A 41 -4.46 -25.38 -13.03
N ARG A 42 -4.91 -26.60 -13.39
CA ARG A 42 -4.05 -27.81 -13.40
C ARG A 42 -3.55 -28.18 -14.79
N THR A 43 -4.37 -27.99 -15.80
CA THR A 43 -4.07 -28.35 -17.19
C THR A 43 -3.65 -27.13 -17.99
N LYS A 44 -3.10 -27.37 -19.19
CA LYS A 44 -2.79 -26.29 -20.14
C LYS A 44 -4.07 -25.50 -20.51
N GLY A 45 -5.16 -26.22 -20.78
CA GLY A 45 -6.45 -25.62 -21.12
C GLY A 45 -7.00 -24.74 -19.99
N ASP A 46 -7.01 -25.24 -18.75
CA ASP A 46 -7.50 -24.45 -17.60
C ASP A 46 -6.76 -23.10 -17.47
N ILE A 47 -5.44 -23.11 -17.68
CA ILE A 47 -4.60 -21.91 -17.61
C ILE A 47 -4.92 -20.96 -18.79
N GLU A 48 -4.94 -21.48 -20.02
CA GLU A 48 -5.18 -20.65 -21.21
C GLU A 48 -6.59 -20.03 -21.20
N ASP A 49 -7.61 -20.80 -20.82
CA ASP A 49 -9.00 -20.34 -20.75
C ASP A 49 -9.19 -19.26 -19.68
N CYS A 50 -8.61 -19.46 -18.49
CA CYS A 50 -8.68 -18.49 -17.39
C CYS A 50 -8.02 -17.15 -17.77
N PHE A 51 -6.85 -17.19 -18.41
CA PHE A 51 -6.18 -15.97 -18.87
C PHE A 51 -6.92 -15.31 -20.03
N ALA A 52 -7.50 -16.08 -20.96
CA ALA A 52 -8.32 -15.53 -22.03
C ALA A 52 -9.61 -14.88 -21.51
N GLU A 53 -10.17 -15.37 -20.40
CA GLU A 53 -11.35 -14.78 -19.76
C GLU A 53 -11.01 -13.44 -19.06
N HIS A 54 -9.91 -13.39 -18.31
CA HIS A 54 -9.62 -12.24 -17.44
C HIS A 54 -8.61 -11.23 -18.02
N TYR A 55 -7.78 -11.63 -18.98
CA TYR A 55 -6.65 -10.85 -19.51
C TYR A 55 -6.56 -10.93 -21.04
N GLN A 56 -7.65 -10.52 -21.70
CA GLN A 56 -7.81 -10.59 -23.16
C GLN A 56 -6.73 -9.83 -23.96
N ASP A 57 -6.11 -8.84 -23.35
CA ASP A 57 -5.09 -7.95 -23.93
C ASP A 57 -3.65 -8.36 -23.58
N ALA A 58 -3.44 -9.35 -22.71
CA ALA A 58 -2.12 -9.77 -22.28
C ALA A 58 -1.44 -10.68 -23.32
N HIS A 59 -0.26 -10.29 -23.80
CA HIS A 59 0.56 -11.11 -24.70
C HIS A 59 1.59 -11.93 -23.91
N LEU A 60 1.24 -13.19 -23.61
CA LEU A 60 2.04 -14.09 -22.77
C LEU A 60 2.47 -15.35 -23.56
N PRO A 61 3.49 -15.26 -24.44
CA PRO A 61 3.85 -16.34 -25.37
C PRO A 61 4.32 -17.63 -24.68
N THR A 62 4.82 -17.52 -23.45
CA THR A 62 5.32 -18.64 -22.63
C THR A 62 4.40 -18.96 -21.45
N LEU A 63 3.16 -18.45 -21.42
CA LEU A 63 2.23 -18.52 -20.29
C LEU A 63 2.22 -19.86 -19.57
N THR A 64 1.90 -20.96 -20.27
CA THR A 64 1.78 -22.28 -19.63
C THR A 64 3.12 -22.79 -19.11
N ALA A 65 4.21 -22.51 -19.82
CA ALA A 65 5.55 -22.92 -19.40
C ALA A 65 5.96 -22.16 -18.13
N ASP A 66 5.74 -20.85 -18.10
CA ASP A 66 6.05 -19.99 -16.95
C ASP A 66 5.16 -20.31 -15.75
N PHE A 67 3.86 -20.50 -15.95
CA PHE A 67 2.93 -20.85 -14.88
C PHE A 67 3.29 -22.18 -14.21
N ARG A 68 3.78 -23.17 -14.98
CA ARG A 68 4.21 -24.47 -14.44
C ARG A 68 5.60 -24.43 -13.82
N ALA A 69 6.50 -23.62 -14.37
CA ALA A 69 7.88 -23.54 -13.91
C ALA A 69 8.02 -22.68 -12.65
N ASN A 70 7.16 -21.68 -12.46
CA ASN A 70 7.24 -20.76 -11.33
C ASN A 70 6.20 -21.14 -10.27
N PRO A 71 6.63 -21.56 -9.06
CA PRO A 71 5.68 -21.88 -8.00
C PRO A 71 4.91 -20.63 -7.57
N VAL A 72 3.69 -20.87 -7.11
CA VAL A 72 2.83 -19.86 -6.52
C VAL A 72 3.51 -19.33 -5.24
N GLY A 73 3.73 -18.02 -5.16
CA GLY A 73 4.37 -17.38 -4.00
C GLY A 73 3.51 -17.44 -2.73
N HIS A 74 3.94 -16.82 -1.63
CA HIS A 74 3.04 -16.58 -0.49
C HIS A 74 3.21 -15.13 -0.04
N LEU A 75 2.09 -14.42 0.08
CA LEU A 75 2.07 -13.06 0.58
C LEU A 75 1.66 -13.04 2.04
N VAL A 76 2.54 -12.50 2.89
CA VAL A 76 2.32 -12.38 4.33
C VAL A 76 2.59 -10.96 4.79
N THR A 77 1.87 -10.54 5.81
CA THR A 77 2.24 -9.38 6.62
C THR A 77 2.68 -9.91 7.98
N MET A 78 3.92 -9.65 8.37
CA MET A 78 4.45 -10.02 9.67
C MET A 78 4.73 -8.78 10.49
N ARG A 79 4.41 -8.86 11.78
CA ARG A 79 4.76 -7.86 12.79
C ARG A 79 5.33 -8.61 13.97
N CYS A 80 6.46 -8.13 14.49
CA CYS A 80 7.04 -8.68 15.70
C CYS A 80 7.46 -7.57 16.66
N ALA A 81 7.60 -7.93 17.93
CA ALA A 81 8.10 -7.09 19.00
C ALA A 81 8.61 -7.99 20.15
N PRO A 82 9.68 -7.59 20.86
CA PRO A 82 10.58 -6.47 20.55
C PRO A 82 11.43 -6.74 19.29
N TRP A 83 12.07 -5.71 18.75
CA TRP A 83 12.98 -5.85 17.58
C TRP A 83 14.41 -6.16 17.96
N HIS A 84 14.69 -6.28 19.26
CA HIS A 84 16.00 -6.60 19.75
C HIS A 84 15.92 -7.53 20.96
N ALA A 85 16.97 -8.31 21.17
CA ALA A 85 17.08 -9.23 22.29
C ALA A 85 18.54 -9.40 22.73
N ARG A 86 18.73 -9.79 23.99
CA ARG A 86 20.03 -10.25 24.47
C ARG A 86 20.10 -11.77 24.36
N VAL A 87 21.13 -12.27 23.69
CA VAL A 87 21.41 -13.70 23.50
C VAL A 87 22.81 -13.98 24.05
N GLY A 88 22.86 -14.52 25.27
CA GLY A 88 24.11 -14.61 26.03
C GLY A 88 24.72 -13.23 26.25
N ASP A 89 25.99 -13.06 25.88
CA ASP A 89 26.70 -11.78 25.98
C ASP A 89 26.49 -10.86 24.77
N SER A 90 25.75 -11.31 23.75
CA SER A 90 25.52 -10.56 22.50
C SER A 90 24.14 -9.92 22.44
N THR A 91 24.04 -8.74 21.83
CA THR A 91 22.76 -8.11 21.49
C THR A 91 22.46 -8.35 20.01
N VAL A 92 21.25 -8.82 19.72
CA VAL A 92 20.76 -9.08 18.35
C VAL A 92 19.62 -8.11 18.06
N GLY A 93 19.60 -7.54 16.85
CA GLY A 93 18.55 -6.66 16.35
C GLY A 93 17.98 -7.14 15.01
N LEU A 94 16.70 -6.85 14.76
CA LEU A 94 15.99 -7.12 13.52
C LEU A 94 15.82 -5.83 12.71
N ILE A 95 15.90 -5.93 11.38
CA ILE A 95 15.73 -4.81 10.45
C ILE A 95 15.06 -5.29 9.16
N GLY A 96 14.32 -4.40 8.48
CA GLY A 96 13.64 -4.72 7.22
C GLY A 96 12.59 -5.83 7.37
N ASP A 97 12.49 -6.72 6.37
CA ASP A 97 11.50 -7.80 6.36
C ASP A 97 11.61 -8.77 7.56
N ALA A 98 12.79 -8.88 8.18
CA ALA A 98 12.97 -9.66 9.41
C ALA A 98 12.21 -9.07 10.61
N ALA A 99 11.95 -7.76 10.59
CA ALA A 99 11.21 -7.03 11.61
C ALA A 99 9.76 -6.73 11.21
N HIS A 100 9.50 -6.48 9.91
CA HIS A 100 8.20 -6.04 9.40
C HIS A 100 7.96 -6.41 7.92
N ALA A 101 7.89 -7.69 7.59
CA ALA A 101 7.47 -8.09 6.24
C ALA A 101 6.07 -7.53 5.90
N ILE A 102 5.94 -6.83 4.78
CA ILE A 102 4.67 -6.26 4.31
C ILE A 102 4.30 -6.79 2.92
N VAL A 103 3.01 -6.88 2.67
CA VAL A 103 2.49 -7.22 1.34
C VAL A 103 2.88 -6.17 0.29
N PRO A 104 3.14 -6.56 -0.97
CA PRO A 104 3.76 -5.70 -1.97
C PRO A 104 2.82 -4.66 -2.59
N PHE A 105 1.59 -4.53 -2.09
CA PHE A 105 0.56 -3.70 -2.69
C PHE A 105 0.81 -2.19 -2.63
N TYR A 106 1.88 -1.75 -1.98
CA TYR A 106 2.35 -0.36 -2.06
C TYR A 106 3.75 -0.22 -2.69
N GLY A 107 4.43 -1.32 -3.01
CA GLY A 107 5.82 -1.29 -3.50
C GLY A 107 6.82 -0.70 -2.50
N ARG A 108 6.53 -0.77 -1.19
CA ARG A 108 7.31 -0.10 -0.14
C ARG A 108 8.19 -1.00 0.72
N GLY A 109 8.14 -2.34 0.59
CA GLY A 109 8.92 -3.24 1.45
C GLY A 109 10.42 -2.91 1.46
N ALA A 110 11.06 -2.96 0.29
CA ALA A 110 12.48 -2.61 0.14
C ALA A 110 12.77 -1.15 0.56
N ASN A 111 11.92 -0.20 0.17
CA ASN A 111 12.09 1.22 0.53
C ASN A 111 12.04 1.44 2.05
N CYS A 112 11.12 0.75 2.75
CA CYS A 112 11.00 0.79 4.20
C CYS A 112 12.24 0.18 4.87
N GLY A 113 12.73 -0.95 4.35
CA GLY A 113 14.00 -1.54 4.81
C GLY A 113 15.21 -0.62 4.60
N PHE A 114 15.25 0.16 3.53
CA PHE A 114 16.32 1.17 3.34
C PHE A 114 16.16 2.37 4.28
N GLU A 115 14.94 2.84 4.51
CA GLU A 115 14.67 3.89 5.50
C GLU A 115 15.09 3.46 6.91
N ASP A 116 14.91 2.18 7.24
CA ASP A 116 15.37 1.62 8.50
C ASP A 116 16.89 1.65 8.66
N CYS A 117 17.66 1.39 7.60
CA CYS A 117 19.12 1.50 7.67
C CYS A 117 19.54 2.92 8.05
N VAL A 118 18.92 3.92 7.43
CA VAL A 118 19.18 5.34 7.72
C VAL A 118 18.76 5.69 9.16
N GLU A 119 17.62 5.20 9.61
CA GLU A 119 17.13 5.47 10.96
C GLU A 119 17.93 4.75 12.05
N LEU A 120 18.45 3.55 11.78
CA LEU A 120 19.36 2.84 12.66
C LEU A 120 20.71 3.55 12.76
N ASP A 121 21.27 3.98 11.63
CA ASP A 121 22.50 4.80 11.57
C ASP A 121 22.37 6.05 12.44
N ARG A 122 21.26 6.79 12.30
CA ARG A 122 20.95 7.94 13.17
C ARG A 122 20.83 7.56 14.65
N CYS A 123 20.32 6.38 14.98
CA CYS A 123 20.27 5.95 16.39
C CYS A 123 21.67 5.72 16.95
N LEU A 124 22.56 5.12 16.16
CA LEU A 124 23.94 4.84 16.56
C LEU A 124 24.69 6.15 16.84
N ASP A 125 24.57 7.13 15.95
CA ASP A 125 25.11 8.47 16.14
C ASP A 125 24.60 9.12 17.45
N GLU A 126 23.28 9.08 17.67
CA GLU A 126 22.65 9.68 18.85
C GLU A 126 23.00 8.99 20.16
N THR A 127 23.43 7.72 20.13
CA THR A 127 23.82 6.95 21.32
C THR A 127 25.32 6.75 21.45
N GLY A 128 26.13 7.37 20.58
CA GLY A 128 27.59 7.22 20.60
C GLY A 128 28.03 5.76 20.38
N ASP A 129 27.44 5.09 19.40
CA ASP A 129 27.71 3.70 19.01
C ASP A 129 27.37 2.64 20.09
N ASP A 130 26.63 2.99 21.14
CA ASP A 130 26.03 2.01 22.07
C ASP A 130 24.93 1.22 21.35
N PHE A 131 25.30 0.04 20.82
CA PHE A 131 24.42 -0.80 20.01
C PHE A 131 23.13 -1.24 20.75
N PRO A 132 23.16 -1.74 22.00
CA PRO A 132 21.95 -1.95 22.79
C PRO A 132 21.03 -0.73 22.90
N ALA A 133 21.59 0.45 23.20
CA ALA A 133 20.79 1.67 23.32
C ALA A 133 20.22 2.11 21.95
N ALA A 134 21.02 2.02 20.89
CA ALA A 134 20.61 2.34 19.53
C ALA A 134 19.43 1.47 19.08
N LEU A 135 19.52 0.14 19.29
CA LEU A 135 18.45 -0.79 18.93
C LEU A 135 17.16 -0.56 19.72
N ALA A 136 17.27 -0.29 21.03
CA ALA A 136 16.11 0.05 21.85
C ALA A 136 15.43 1.34 21.36
N ARG A 137 16.23 2.32 20.91
CA ARG A 137 15.73 3.58 20.35
C ARG A 137 15.15 3.40 18.94
N PHE A 138 15.76 2.54 18.13
CA PHE A 138 15.36 2.23 16.76
C PHE A 138 13.96 1.60 16.71
N GLU A 139 13.56 0.84 17.74
CA GLU A 139 12.23 0.23 17.83
C GLU A 139 11.06 1.23 17.72
N ARG A 140 11.29 2.53 17.92
CA ARG A 140 10.31 3.60 17.60
C ARG A 140 9.76 3.51 16.17
N ARG A 141 10.56 2.98 15.23
CA ARG A 141 10.21 2.77 13.82
C ARG A 141 9.01 1.87 13.63
N ARG A 142 8.73 0.97 14.58
CA ARG A 142 7.56 0.08 14.53
C ARG A 142 6.26 0.84 14.28
N THR A 143 6.14 2.06 14.82
CA THR A 143 4.95 2.90 14.61
C THR A 143 4.72 3.23 13.13
N ASP A 144 5.79 3.55 12.39
CA ASP A 144 5.71 3.85 10.96
C ASP A 144 5.52 2.57 10.14
N THR A 145 6.23 1.50 10.48
CA THR A 145 6.16 0.22 9.75
C THR A 145 4.79 -0.46 9.89
N ASP A 146 4.16 -0.34 11.06
CA ASP A 146 2.79 -0.83 11.28
C ASP A 146 1.77 -0.07 10.42
N VAL A 147 1.98 1.23 10.23
CA VAL A 147 1.12 2.08 9.41
C VAL A 147 1.29 1.74 7.94
N ILE A 148 2.52 1.63 7.40
CA ILE A 148 2.70 1.25 6.00
C ILE A 148 2.20 -0.17 5.71
N ALA A 149 2.34 -1.11 6.65
CA ALA A 149 1.76 -2.45 6.54
C ALA A 149 0.23 -2.39 6.39
N ARG A 150 -0.44 -1.56 7.20
CA ARG A 150 -1.88 -1.33 7.09
C ARG A 150 -2.24 -0.64 5.76
N LEU A 151 -1.50 0.39 5.37
CA LEU A 151 -1.73 1.10 4.11
C LEU A 151 -1.56 0.20 2.89
N ALA A 152 -0.62 -0.75 2.92
CA ALA A 152 -0.45 -1.74 1.86
C ALA A 152 -1.67 -2.67 1.77
N LEU A 153 -2.18 -3.19 2.89
CA LEU A 153 -3.40 -3.98 2.93
C LEU A 153 -4.63 -3.17 2.47
N ASP A 154 -4.75 -1.90 2.89
CA ASP A 154 -5.83 -1.03 2.43
C ASP A 154 -5.75 -0.77 0.92
N ASN A 155 -4.54 -0.63 0.37
CA ASN A 155 -4.33 -0.41 -1.05
C ASN A 155 -4.73 -1.64 -1.87
N PHE A 156 -4.50 -2.86 -1.36
CA PHE A 156 -5.02 -4.08 -1.97
C PHE A 156 -6.54 -4.05 -2.12
N VAL A 157 -7.26 -3.71 -1.04
CA VAL A 157 -8.72 -3.60 -1.04
C VAL A 157 -9.18 -2.49 -1.99
N GLU A 158 -8.48 -1.36 -2.04
CA GLU A 158 -8.79 -0.26 -2.96
C GLU A 158 -8.62 -0.67 -4.43
N MET A 159 -7.50 -1.30 -4.78
CA MET A 159 -7.21 -1.78 -6.13
C MET A 159 -8.16 -2.90 -6.57
N ARG A 160 -8.60 -3.76 -5.67
CA ARG A 160 -9.48 -4.89 -5.99
C ARG A 160 -10.96 -4.49 -6.05
N ASP A 161 -11.44 -3.70 -5.09
CA ASP A 161 -12.89 -3.53 -4.88
C ASP A 161 -13.43 -2.17 -5.37
N LYS A 162 -12.57 -1.15 -5.49
CA LYS A 162 -13.01 0.25 -5.67
C LYS A 162 -12.68 0.84 -7.03
N VAL A 163 -11.79 0.23 -7.81
CA VAL A 163 -11.38 0.73 -9.12
C VAL A 163 -12.56 0.84 -10.12
N GLY A 164 -13.55 -0.04 -10.02
CA GLY A 164 -14.78 0.02 -10.83
C GLY A 164 -15.88 0.95 -10.29
N SER A 165 -15.72 1.52 -9.09
CA SER A 165 -16.78 2.32 -8.46
C SER A 165 -16.80 3.77 -8.98
N LYS A 166 -17.96 4.21 -9.48
CA LYS A 166 -18.17 5.59 -9.97
C LYS A 166 -17.91 6.64 -8.89
N THR A 167 -18.25 6.36 -7.64
CA THR A 167 -18.02 7.30 -6.52
C THR A 167 -16.55 7.41 -6.18
N PHE A 168 -15.81 6.30 -6.24
CA PHE A 168 -14.36 6.28 -6.04
C PHE A 168 -13.63 7.05 -7.14
N LEU A 169 -14.00 6.82 -8.41
CA LEU A 169 -13.43 7.55 -9.55
C LEU A 169 -13.74 9.06 -9.49
N ALA A 170 -14.94 9.45 -9.06
CA ALA A 170 -15.29 10.85 -8.83
C ALA A 170 -14.42 11.48 -7.72
N GLY A 171 -14.21 10.75 -6.62
CA GLY A 171 -13.30 11.17 -5.55
C GLY A 171 -11.86 11.36 -6.04
N LYS A 172 -11.33 10.42 -6.84
CA LYS A 172 -9.99 10.54 -7.45
C LYS A 172 -9.88 11.73 -8.40
N ARG A 173 -10.91 11.99 -9.22
CA ARG A 173 -10.93 13.18 -10.10
C ARG A 173 -10.88 14.48 -9.30
N LEU A 174 -11.60 14.54 -8.18
CA LEU A 174 -11.56 15.70 -7.28
C LEU A 174 -10.18 15.84 -6.64
N GLU A 175 -9.59 14.74 -6.14
CA GLU A 175 -8.25 14.72 -5.56
C GLU A 175 -7.22 15.28 -6.56
N HIS A 176 -7.22 14.78 -7.80
CA HIS A 176 -6.34 15.28 -8.86
C HIS A 176 -6.62 16.73 -9.26
N ALA A 177 -7.88 17.17 -9.23
CA ALA A 177 -8.20 18.58 -9.48
C ALA A 177 -7.63 19.48 -8.38
N LEU A 178 -7.69 19.05 -7.11
CA LEU A 178 -7.11 19.76 -5.98
C LEU A 178 -5.58 19.79 -6.05
N GLU A 179 -4.94 18.68 -6.40
CA GLU A 179 -3.48 18.62 -6.60
C GLU A 179 -3.01 19.59 -7.69
N ARG A 180 -3.73 19.66 -8.83
CA ARG A 180 -3.42 20.61 -9.91
C ARG A 180 -3.67 22.06 -9.50
N ALA A 181 -4.72 22.33 -8.73
CA ALA A 181 -5.06 23.69 -8.31
C ALA A 181 -4.16 24.21 -7.18
N LEU A 182 -3.61 23.32 -6.35
CA LEU A 182 -2.84 23.65 -5.15
C LEU A 182 -1.51 22.85 -5.09
N PRO A 183 -0.62 22.99 -6.08
CA PRO A 183 0.62 22.23 -6.16
C PRO A 183 1.48 22.47 -4.91
N GLY A 184 2.05 21.39 -4.36
CA GLY A 184 2.85 21.39 -3.14
C GLY A 184 2.08 21.64 -1.83
N ARG A 185 0.80 22.07 -1.90
CA ARG A 185 -0.05 22.32 -0.72
C ARG A 185 -1.05 21.20 -0.47
N TYR A 186 -1.70 20.71 -1.53
CA TYR A 186 -2.55 19.53 -1.47
C TYR A 186 -1.81 18.36 -2.12
N VAL A 187 -1.52 17.32 -1.34
CA VAL A 187 -0.65 16.21 -1.76
C VAL A 187 -1.41 14.92 -1.48
N SER A 188 -1.69 14.10 -2.48
CA SER A 188 -2.43 12.85 -2.24
C SER A 188 -1.70 11.92 -1.28
N ARG A 189 -2.46 10.98 -0.70
CA ARG A 189 -1.89 9.91 0.13
C ARG A 189 -0.81 9.14 -0.64
N TYR A 190 -1.06 8.84 -1.91
CA TYR A 190 -0.10 8.09 -2.74
C TYR A 190 1.20 8.86 -2.90
N GLU A 191 1.13 10.15 -3.19
CA GLU A 191 2.31 11.02 -3.33
C GLU A 191 3.10 11.10 -2.01
N LEU A 192 2.41 11.27 -0.88
CA LEU A 192 3.05 11.33 0.44
C LEU A 192 3.80 10.04 0.79
N VAL A 193 3.21 8.87 0.52
CA VAL A 193 3.84 7.58 0.80
C VAL A 193 4.92 7.26 -0.24
N SER A 194 4.74 7.71 -1.48
CA SER A 194 5.55 7.23 -2.60
C SER A 194 6.74 8.09 -2.97
N PHE A 195 6.59 9.40 -2.83
CA PHE A 195 7.53 10.39 -3.36
C PHE A 195 7.94 11.41 -2.30
N SER A 196 7.71 11.11 -1.02
CA SER A 196 8.16 11.93 0.09
C SER A 196 8.76 11.06 1.19
N THR A 197 9.51 11.70 2.10
CA THR A 197 10.02 11.11 3.34
C THR A 197 9.14 11.47 4.55
N THR A 198 7.86 11.77 4.32
CA THR A 198 6.91 12.01 5.41
C THR A 198 6.78 10.72 6.22
N PRO A 199 7.01 10.73 7.55
CA PRO A 199 6.86 9.52 8.36
C PRO A 199 5.49 8.91 8.16
N TYR A 200 5.41 7.59 7.94
CA TYR A 200 4.16 6.91 7.59
C TYR A 200 3.07 7.17 8.64
N SER A 201 3.43 7.23 9.91
CA SER A 201 2.53 7.56 11.03
C SER A 201 1.87 8.94 10.94
N GLN A 202 2.43 9.86 10.16
CA GLN A 202 1.89 11.21 9.96
C GLN A 202 1.05 11.36 8.70
N VAL A 203 1.14 10.41 7.76
CA VAL A 203 0.47 10.49 6.46
C VAL A 203 -1.04 10.68 6.61
N GLU A 204 -1.71 9.84 7.40
CA GLU A 204 -3.17 9.92 7.56
C GLU A 204 -3.61 11.24 8.19
N ARG A 205 -2.87 11.72 9.19
CA ARG A 205 -3.14 13.00 9.85
C ARG A 205 -3.00 14.17 8.86
N ARG A 206 -1.96 14.14 8.02
CA ARG A 206 -1.75 15.14 6.96
C ARG A 206 -2.88 15.12 5.95
N VAL A 207 -3.28 13.94 5.48
CA VAL A 207 -4.39 13.75 4.54
C VAL A 207 -5.72 14.21 5.13
N ALA A 208 -6.00 13.90 6.39
CA ALA A 208 -7.21 14.35 7.07
C ALA A 208 -7.27 15.89 7.19
N ARG A 209 -6.14 16.50 7.57
CA ARG A 209 -6.02 17.96 7.69
C ARG A 209 -6.26 18.67 6.37
N GLN A 210 -5.60 18.24 5.29
CA GLN A 210 -5.78 18.90 3.98
C GLN A 210 -7.21 18.70 3.43
N ARG A 211 -7.84 17.55 3.68
CA ARG A 211 -9.24 17.29 3.29
C ARG A 211 -10.19 18.21 4.04
N GLY A 212 -10.02 18.37 5.35
CA GLY A 212 -10.80 19.29 6.17
C GLY A 212 -10.66 20.75 5.70
N LEU A 213 -9.44 21.19 5.42
CA LEU A 213 -9.18 22.54 4.91
C LEU A 213 -9.79 22.76 3.52
N ALA A 214 -9.66 21.79 2.60
CA ALA A 214 -10.25 21.88 1.27
C ALA A 214 -11.79 21.93 1.34
N ALA A 215 -12.40 21.12 2.23
CA ALA A 215 -13.85 21.14 2.44
C ALA A 215 -14.33 22.49 3.00
N ALA A 216 -13.64 23.02 4.02
CA ALA A 216 -13.97 24.33 4.59
C ALA A 216 -13.84 25.47 3.56
N ALA A 217 -12.78 25.44 2.74
CA ALA A 217 -12.60 26.40 1.65
C ALA A 217 -13.71 26.31 0.59
N GLY A 218 -14.12 25.08 0.23
CA GLY A 218 -15.23 24.83 -0.70
C GLY A 218 -16.57 25.38 -0.19
N VAL A 219 -16.90 25.15 1.09
CA VAL A 219 -18.10 25.70 1.73
C VAL A 219 -18.07 27.23 1.76
N GLY A 220 -16.93 27.82 2.12
CA GLY A 220 -16.75 29.28 2.13
C GLY A 220 -16.95 29.90 0.74
N ALA A 221 -16.36 29.30 -0.30
CA ALA A 221 -16.53 29.76 -1.68
C ALA A 221 -18.00 29.67 -2.16
N ALA A 222 -18.70 28.58 -1.82
CA ALA A 222 -20.11 28.41 -2.16
C ALA A 222 -21.02 29.43 -1.45
N ALA A 223 -20.76 29.71 -0.17
CA ALA A 223 -21.49 30.72 0.59
C ALA A 223 -21.31 32.13 0.01
N LEU A 224 -20.06 32.49 -0.36
CA LEU A 224 -19.76 33.77 -1.01
C LEU A 224 -20.45 33.89 -2.37
N ALA A 225 -20.43 32.83 -3.19
CA ALA A 225 -21.12 32.82 -4.47
C ALA A 225 -22.64 33.00 -4.30
N ALA A 226 -23.25 32.32 -3.32
CA ALA A 226 -24.67 32.47 -3.03
C ALA A 226 -25.03 33.90 -2.59
N LEU A 227 -24.18 34.54 -1.78
CA LEU A 227 -24.35 35.94 -1.37
C LEU A 227 -24.25 36.91 -2.56
N LEU A 228 -23.29 36.68 -3.47
CA LEU A 228 -23.14 37.48 -4.69
C LEU A 228 -24.35 37.34 -5.61
N VAL A 229 -24.83 36.11 -5.84
CA VAL A 229 -26.03 35.85 -6.65
C VAL A 229 -27.26 36.51 -6.02
N ARG A 230 -27.39 36.47 -4.69
CA ARG A 230 -28.49 37.14 -3.98
C ARG A 230 -28.42 38.66 -4.16
N ARG A 231 -27.23 39.26 -4.03
CA ARG A 231 -27.04 40.71 -4.25
C ARG A 231 -27.39 41.14 -5.68
N LEU A 232 -26.96 40.38 -6.69
CA LEU A 232 -27.24 40.67 -8.10
C LEU A 232 -28.71 40.51 -8.49
N ARG A 233 -29.50 39.76 -7.71
CA ARG A 233 -30.96 39.62 -7.91
C ARG A 233 -31.78 40.65 -7.15
N SER A 234 -31.18 41.36 -6.20
CA SER A 234 -31.84 42.35 -5.35
C SER A 234 -31.55 43.80 -5.75
N GLY A 235 -30.78 44.02 -6.82
CA GLY A 235 -30.54 45.33 -7.45
C GLY A 235 -31.01 45.30 -8.88
#